data_AF-A0A7R7AJB8-F1
#
_entry.id   AF-A0A7R7AJB8-F1
#
_cell.length_a   1.000
_cell.length_b   1.000
_cell.length_c   1.000
_cell.angle_alpha   90.00
_cell.angle_beta   90.00
_cell.angle_gamma   90.00
#
_symmetry.space_group_name_H-M   'P 1'
#
loop_
_entity.id
_entity.type
_entity.pdbx_description
1 polymer ?
#
loop_
_entity_poly.entity_id
_entity_poly.type
_entity_poly.pdbx_seq_one_letter_code
_entity_poly.pdbx_strand_id
1 'polypeptide(L)'
;MFQFFSRYFGTYKVKCPDGTTKIVHRDIDQAFPLSIKGWEGSVTAKLKAQGNVDGDISGAYKTKIESLLIAFDEYNSNIMLDFRAAYVVFQADPCSNGEYLPRSVERISSARAKQIDLTTKINALIEIAKSGDSSKNHKQFMDIFGDVVGRLIPQATAPLAVEEIREATDTAKDFIES
;
A
#
# COMPACT_ATOMS: atom_id res chain seq x y z
N MET A 1 -40.78 18.51 -20.35
CA MET A 1 -39.65 18.01 -21.15
C MET A 1 -38.58 19.11 -21.18
N PHE A 2 -37.64 19.08 -20.22
CA PHE A 2 -36.45 19.93 -20.23
C PHE A 2 -35.27 19.04 -19.83
N GLN A 3 -34.31 18.93 -20.75
CA GLN A 3 -33.10 18.14 -20.62
C GLN A 3 -32.27 18.64 -19.44
N PHE A 4 -32.13 17.81 -18.39
CA PHE A 4 -31.14 18.03 -17.35
C PHE A 4 -29.76 17.65 -17.89
N PHE A 5 -28.93 18.67 -18.05
CA PHE A 5 -27.60 18.61 -18.61
C PHE A 5 -26.67 17.65 -17.83
N SER A 6 -25.98 16.83 -18.61
CA SER A 6 -24.70 16.13 -18.41
C SER A 6 -24.01 16.27 -17.04
N ARG A 7 -23.95 15.15 -16.31
CA ARG A 7 -23.31 14.95 -15.00
C ARG A 7 -21.84 14.52 -15.09
N TYR A 8 -21.03 15.11 -15.98
CA TYR A 8 -19.66 14.64 -16.22
C TYR A 8 -18.68 15.76 -16.58
N PHE A 9 -18.22 16.57 -15.62
CA PHE A 9 -16.91 17.22 -15.72
C PHE A 9 -16.28 17.33 -14.32
N GLY A 10 -15.35 16.42 -14.02
CA GLY A 10 -14.77 16.11 -12.71
C GLY A 10 -13.69 17.08 -12.20
N THR A 11 -13.51 18.24 -12.82
CA THR A 11 -12.51 19.24 -12.43
C THR A 11 -13.07 20.66 -12.45
N TYR A 12 -12.44 21.58 -11.71
CA TYR A 12 -12.69 23.01 -11.76
C TYR A 12 -11.37 23.79 -11.79
N LYS A 13 -11.41 25.03 -12.29
CA LYS A 13 -10.25 25.91 -12.40
C LYS A 13 -10.33 27.01 -11.35
N VAL A 14 -9.21 27.29 -10.69
CA VAL A 14 -9.05 28.40 -9.75
C VAL A 14 -8.01 29.35 -10.31
N LYS A 15 -8.39 30.62 -10.54
CA LYS A 15 -7.44 31.67 -10.89
C LYS A 15 -6.84 32.25 -9.61
N CYS A 16 -5.53 32.22 -9.51
CA CYS A 16 -4.80 32.68 -8.35
C CYS A 16 -4.40 34.17 -8.47
N PRO A 17 -4.13 34.85 -7.35
CA PRO A 17 -3.76 36.27 -7.35
C PRO A 17 -2.45 36.58 -8.12
N ASP A 18 -1.58 35.58 -8.26
CA ASP A 18 -0.34 35.63 -9.03
C ASP A 18 -0.55 35.52 -10.56
N GLY A 19 -1.81 35.39 -11.01
CA GLY A 19 -2.17 35.21 -12.42
C GLY A 19 -2.12 33.76 -12.89
N THR A 20 -1.68 32.80 -12.06
CA THR A 20 -1.68 31.39 -12.42
C THR A 20 -3.09 30.79 -12.35
N THR A 21 -3.31 29.68 -13.05
CA THR A 21 -4.58 28.92 -12.95
C THR A 21 -4.28 27.51 -12.48
N LYS A 22 -4.90 27.10 -11.37
CA LYS A 22 -4.80 25.74 -10.82
C LYS A 22 -6.00 24.92 -11.26
N ILE A 23 -5.75 23.67 -11.63
CA ILE A 23 -6.80 22.70 -11.97
C ILE A 23 -6.99 21.78 -10.76
N VAL A 24 -8.22 21.69 -10.27
CA VAL A 24 -8.57 20.90 -9.09
C VAL A 24 -9.60 19.86 -9.49
N HIS A 25 -9.37 18.60 -9.11
CA HIS A 25 -10.31 17.51 -9.28
C HIS A 25 -11.31 17.54 -8.13
N ARG A 26 -12.59 17.35 -8.45
CA ARG A 26 -13.65 17.23 -7.43
C ARG A 26 -13.59 15.89 -6.71
N ASP A 27 -13.17 14.86 -7.44
CA ASP A 27 -12.95 13.51 -6.94
C ASP A 27 -11.44 13.27 -6.77
N ILE A 28 -11.02 13.03 -5.54
CA ILE A 28 -9.61 12.80 -5.18
C ILE A 28 -9.10 11.49 -5.80
N ASP A 29 -9.97 10.49 -5.92
CA ASP A 29 -9.59 9.19 -6.45
C ASP A 29 -9.30 9.25 -7.96
N GLN A 30 -9.78 10.29 -8.65
CA GLN A 30 -9.37 10.60 -10.03
C GLN A 30 -8.01 11.33 -10.09
N ALA A 31 -7.63 12.07 -9.06
CA ALA A 31 -6.35 12.78 -9.01
C ALA A 31 -5.18 11.87 -8.64
N PHE A 32 -5.42 10.85 -7.83
CA PHE A 32 -4.41 9.91 -7.34
C PHE A 32 -3.63 9.19 -8.47
N PRO A 33 -4.27 8.45 -9.40
CA PRO A 33 -3.54 7.71 -10.45
C PRO A 33 -2.83 8.63 -11.46
N LEU A 34 -3.29 9.87 -11.60
CA LEU A 34 -2.63 10.88 -12.45
C LEU A 34 -1.36 11.44 -11.79
N SER A 35 -1.38 11.54 -10.46
CA SER A 35 -0.28 12.12 -9.68
C SER A 35 0.78 11.07 -9.32
N ILE A 36 0.39 9.79 -9.21
CA ILE A 36 1.27 8.69 -8.79
C ILE A 36 1.23 7.61 -9.88
N LYS A 37 2.16 7.71 -10.83
CA LYS A 37 2.24 6.78 -11.97
C LYS A 37 2.53 5.35 -11.51
N GLY A 38 1.76 4.40 -12.05
CA GLY A 38 1.97 2.96 -11.86
C GLY A 38 1.55 2.42 -10.50
N TRP A 39 0.71 3.13 -9.76
CA TRP A 39 0.06 2.57 -8.58
C TRP A 39 -0.79 1.35 -8.95
N GLU A 40 -0.63 0.26 -8.20
CA GLU A 40 -1.49 -0.92 -8.29
C GLU A 40 -2.20 -1.08 -6.96
N GLY A 41 -3.52 -0.90 -6.93
CA GLY A 41 -4.28 -0.95 -5.67
C GLY A 41 -4.33 -2.32 -5.00
N SER A 42 -3.88 -3.39 -5.66
CA SER A 42 -4.06 -4.78 -5.20
C SER A 42 -2.76 -5.62 -5.17
N VAL A 43 -1.60 -4.99 -4.92
CA VAL A 43 -0.32 -5.73 -4.81
C VAL A 43 -0.44 -6.89 -3.80
N THR A 44 -1.07 -6.67 -2.66
CA THR A 44 -1.34 -7.71 -1.65
C THR A 44 -2.19 -8.86 -2.19
N ALA A 45 -3.24 -8.58 -2.97
CA ALA A 45 -4.07 -9.62 -3.56
C ALA A 45 -3.32 -10.44 -4.61
N LYS A 46 -2.44 -9.79 -5.40
CA LYS A 46 -1.53 -10.48 -6.33
C LYS A 46 -0.55 -11.39 -5.57
N LEU A 47 0.03 -10.90 -4.47
CA LEU A 47 0.94 -11.67 -3.63
C LEU A 47 0.23 -12.83 -2.92
N LYS A 48 -0.99 -12.62 -2.41
CA LYS A 48 -1.83 -13.69 -1.84
C LYS A 48 -2.18 -14.74 -2.88
N ALA A 49 -2.52 -14.35 -4.11
CA ALA A 49 -2.75 -15.29 -5.21
C ALA A 49 -1.49 -16.07 -5.61
N GLN A 50 -0.31 -15.44 -5.57
CA GLN A 50 0.98 -16.12 -5.76
C GLN A 50 1.35 -17.02 -4.57
N GLY A 51 0.85 -16.67 -3.38
CA GLY A 51 0.95 -17.39 -2.12
C GLY A 51 -0.20 -18.36 -1.85
N ASN A 52 -1.10 -18.62 -2.81
CA ASN A 52 -2.02 -19.76 -2.77
C ASN A 52 -1.19 -21.03 -2.88
N VAL A 53 -0.83 -21.46 -1.69
CA VAL A 53 0.12 -22.50 -1.37
C VAL A 53 -0.73 -23.54 -0.67
N ASP A 54 -1.43 -24.31 -1.49
CA ASP A 54 -2.27 -25.40 -1.02
C ASP A 54 -1.49 -26.73 -0.99
N GLY A 55 -0.16 -26.72 -1.16
CA GLY A 55 0.63 -27.96 -1.26
C GLY A 55 2.01 -28.01 -0.60
N ASP A 56 2.83 -26.95 -0.61
CA ASP A 56 4.30 -27.15 -0.49
C ASP A 56 5.07 -26.20 0.45
N ILE A 57 4.41 -25.33 1.21
CA ILE A 57 5.12 -24.49 2.21
C ILE A 57 4.87 -25.02 3.61
N SER A 58 5.95 -25.15 4.39
CA SER A 58 5.86 -25.46 5.82
C SER A 58 5.00 -24.42 6.55
N GLY A 59 4.14 -24.88 7.46
CA GLY A 59 3.20 -23.99 8.19
C GLY A 59 3.88 -22.80 8.86
N ALA A 60 5.13 -22.95 9.32
CA ALA A 60 5.91 -21.88 9.95
C ALA A 60 6.29 -20.74 8.98
N TYR A 61 6.59 -21.03 7.71
CA TYR A 61 6.86 -19.99 6.71
C TYR A 61 5.58 -19.35 6.21
N LYS A 62 4.50 -20.13 6.07
CA LYS A 62 3.18 -19.64 5.66
C LYS A 62 2.69 -18.52 6.59
N THR A 63 2.65 -18.77 7.90
CA THR A 63 2.21 -17.76 8.87
C THR A 63 3.08 -16.50 8.83
N LYS A 64 4.40 -16.62 8.70
CA LYS A 64 5.31 -15.47 8.59
C LYS A 64 5.05 -14.62 7.34
N ILE A 65 4.81 -15.26 6.20
CA ILE A 65 4.48 -14.58 4.95
C ILE A 65 3.12 -13.90 5.07
N GLU A 66 2.11 -14.57 5.62
CA GLU A 66 0.77 -14.00 5.83
C GLU A 66 0.82 -12.75 6.71
N SER A 67 1.57 -12.80 7.82
CA SER A 67 1.81 -11.64 8.69
C SER A 67 2.43 -10.46 7.94
N LEU A 68 3.45 -10.73 7.10
CA LEU A 68 4.07 -9.68 6.29
C LEU A 68 3.12 -9.08 5.28
N LEU A 69 2.26 -9.89 4.66
CA LEU A 69 1.28 -9.42 3.70
C LEU A 69 0.23 -8.51 4.34
N ILE A 70 -0.17 -8.77 5.58
CA ILE A 70 -1.07 -7.88 6.35
C ILE A 70 -0.39 -6.53 6.62
N ALA A 71 0.81 -6.55 7.21
CA ALA A 71 1.56 -5.33 7.50
C ALA A 71 1.89 -4.52 6.22
N PHE A 72 2.15 -5.21 5.12
CA PHE A 72 2.37 -4.58 3.83
C PHE A 72 1.10 -3.92 3.27
N ASP A 73 -0.08 -4.50 3.51
CA ASP A 73 -1.36 -3.94 3.08
C ASP A 73 -1.70 -2.64 3.83
N GLU A 74 -1.41 -2.60 5.13
CA GLU A 74 -1.51 -1.39 5.95
C GLU A 74 -0.56 -0.30 5.46
N TYR A 75 0.71 -0.66 5.23
CA TYR A 75 1.71 0.24 4.66
C TYR A 75 1.26 0.83 3.31
N ASN A 76 0.69 -0.02 2.45
CA ASN A 76 0.15 0.35 1.15
C ASN A 76 -1.07 1.30 1.29
N SER A 77 -2.01 0.98 2.19
CA SER A 77 -3.20 1.80 2.43
C SER A 77 -2.85 3.21 2.94
N ASN A 78 -1.81 3.32 3.76
CA ASN A 78 -1.32 4.60 4.28
C ASN A 78 -0.81 5.54 3.18
N ILE A 79 -0.27 5.01 2.07
CA ILE A 79 0.17 5.85 0.93
C ILE A 79 -1.03 6.57 0.28
N MET A 80 -2.16 5.86 0.11
CA MET A 80 -3.38 6.48 -0.41
C MET A 80 -3.97 7.51 0.56
N LEU A 81 -3.95 7.22 1.85
CA LEU A 81 -4.42 8.15 2.89
C LEU A 81 -3.55 9.42 2.91
N ASP A 82 -2.23 9.29 2.83
CA ASP A 82 -1.29 10.42 2.77
C ASP A 82 -1.55 11.31 1.56
N PHE A 83 -1.81 10.72 0.38
CA PHE A 83 -2.17 11.51 -0.80
C PHE A 83 -3.49 12.23 -0.58
N ARG A 84 -4.53 11.52 -0.11
CA ARG A 84 -5.86 12.09 0.10
C ARG A 84 -5.80 13.25 1.09
N ALA A 85 -5.07 13.11 2.19
CA ALA A 85 -4.84 14.18 3.15
C ALA A 85 -4.16 15.39 2.50
N ALA A 86 -3.09 15.16 1.74
CA ALA A 86 -2.39 16.24 1.04
C ALA A 86 -3.27 16.95 0.01
N TYR A 87 -4.10 16.18 -0.70
CA TYR A 87 -5.02 16.70 -1.71
C TYR A 87 -6.15 17.51 -1.12
N VAL A 88 -6.71 17.12 0.02
CA VAL A 88 -7.76 17.90 0.72
C VAL A 88 -7.24 19.29 1.10
N VAL A 89 -6.00 19.38 1.59
CA VAL A 89 -5.37 20.68 1.92
C VAL A 89 -5.18 21.54 0.67
N PHE A 90 -4.72 20.94 -0.44
CA PHE A 90 -4.63 21.62 -1.73
C PHE A 90 -6.00 22.05 -2.27
N GLN A 91 -7.02 21.21 -2.13
CA GLN A 91 -8.37 21.49 -2.63
C GLN A 91 -9.04 22.65 -1.87
N ALA A 92 -8.76 22.78 -0.57
CA ALA A 92 -9.29 23.86 0.26
C ALA A 92 -8.72 25.23 -0.11
N ASP A 93 -7.41 25.31 -0.41
CA ASP A 93 -6.77 26.54 -0.90
C ASP A 93 -5.64 26.20 -1.89
N PRO A 94 -5.95 26.05 -3.20
CA PRO A 94 -4.99 25.62 -4.20
C PRO A 94 -3.97 26.70 -4.57
N CYS A 95 -4.25 27.97 -4.21
CA CYS A 95 -3.37 29.08 -4.50
C CYS A 95 -2.28 29.20 -3.43
N SER A 96 -2.63 29.10 -2.15
CA SER A 96 -1.64 29.14 -1.06
C SER A 96 -0.90 27.81 -0.91
N ASN A 97 -1.55 26.67 -1.20
CA ASN A 97 -0.98 25.33 -1.04
C ASN A 97 -0.50 24.70 -2.36
N GLY A 98 -0.28 25.50 -3.41
CA GLY A 98 0.10 25.01 -4.74
C GLY A 98 1.38 24.15 -4.75
N GLU A 99 2.33 24.42 -3.83
CA GLU A 99 3.59 23.69 -3.68
C GLU A 99 3.51 22.52 -2.69
N TYR A 100 2.47 22.48 -1.85
CA TYR A 100 2.31 21.45 -0.83
C TYR A 100 1.98 20.08 -1.45
N LEU A 101 1.12 20.07 -2.46
CA LEU A 101 0.75 18.84 -3.16
C LEU A 101 1.94 18.23 -3.93
N PRO A 102 2.72 18.98 -4.75
CA PRO A 102 3.92 18.46 -5.40
C PRO A 102 4.94 17.84 -4.42
N ARG A 103 5.23 18.52 -3.29
CA ARG A 103 6.15 17.99 -2.27
C ARG A 103 5.62 16.72 -1.61
N SER A 104 4.31 16.68 -1.36
CA SER A 104 3.67 15.47 -0.82
C SER A 104 3.73 14.32 -1.81
N VAL A 105 3.52 14.60 -3.10
CA VAL A 105 3.64 13.61 -4.19
C VAL A 105 5.07 13.08 -4.31
N GLU A 106 6.10 13.93 -4.16
CA GLU A 106 7.50 13.49 -4.16
C GLU A 106 7.81 12.56 -2.98
N ARG A 107 7.33 12.89 -1.78
CA ARG A 107 7.44 12.03 -0.59
C ARG A 107 6.74 10.68 -0.80
N ILE A 108 5.54 10.70 -1.37
CA ILE A 108 4.75 9.51 -1.68
C ILE A 108 5.44 8.66 -2.76
N SER A 109 6.01 9.29 -3.79
CA SER A 109 6.76 8.61 -4.84
C SER A 109 7.99 7.89 -4.27
N SER A 110 8.67 8.50 -3.30
CA SER A 110 9.77 7.88 -2.57
C SER A 110 9.31 6.68 -1.72
N ALA A 111 8.14 6.77 -1.06
CA ALA A 111 7.54 5.64 -0.36
C ALA A 111 7.20 4.49 -1.32
N ARG A 112 6.71 4.80 -2.52
CA ARG A 112 6.44 3.79 -3.57
C ARG A 112 7.70 3.08 -4.03
N ALA A 113 8.83 3.77 -4.18
CA ALA A 113 10.09 3.11 -4.54
C ALA A 113 10.50 2.06 -3.49
N LYS A 114 10.32 2.38 -2.19
CA LYS A 114 10.51 1.42 -1.10
C LYS A 114 9.52 0.26 -1.16
N GLN A 115 8.27 0.53 -1.53
CA GLN A 115 7.25 -0.51 -1.69
C GLN A 115 7.63 -1.53 -2.78
N ILE A 116 8.21 -1.11 -3.90
CA ILE A 116 8.66 -2.00 -4.98
C ILE A 116 9.78 -2.93 -4.48
N ASP A 117 10.74 -2.39 -3.72
CA ASP A 117 11.80 -3.18 -3.07
C ASP A 117 11.21 -4.23 -2.12
N LEU A 118 10.27 -3.84 -1.26
CA LEU A 118 9.60 -4.74 -0.32
C LEU A 118 8.78 -5.83 -1.04
N THR A 119 8.07 -5.47 -2.11
CA THR A 119 7.32 -6.43 -2.94
C THR A 119 8.26 -7.50 -3.51
N THR A 120 9.42 -7.07 -4.02
CA THR A 120 10.43 -7.99 -4.57
C THR A 120 10.95 -8.95 -3.51
N LYS A 121 11.17 -8.48 -2.29
CA LYS A 121 11.63 -9.31 -1.16
C LYS A 121 10.56 -10.27 -0.67
N ILE A 122 9.31 -9.85 -0.58
CA ILE A 122 8.19 -10.72 -0.22
C ILE A 122 8.04 -11.84 -1.27
N ASN A 123 8.17 -11.52 -2.56
CA ASN A 123 8.21 -12.53 -3.62
C ASN A 123 9.36 -13.53 -3.43
N ALA A 124 10.56 -13.05 -3.10
CA ALA A 124 11.68 -13.95 -2.82
C ALA A 124 11.40 -14.87 -1.63
N LEU A 125 10.74 -14.38 -0.57
CA LEU A 125 10.33 -15.20 0.58
C LEU A 125 9.32 -16.28 0.16
N ILE A 126 8.33 -15.93 -0.66
CA ILE A 126 7.34 -16.87 -1.21
C ILE A 126 8.04 -17.98 -2.01
N GLU A 127 8.97 -17.63 -2.90
CA GLU A 127 9.68 -18.60 -3.74
C GLU A 127 10.64 -19.48 -2.93
N ILE A 128 11.35 -18.91 -1.95
CA ILE A 128 12.17 -19.70 -1.02
C ILE A 128 11.30 -20.69 -0.26
N ALA A 129 10.15 -20.25 0.24
CA ALA A 129 9.26 -21.10 1.01
C ALA A 129 8.69 -22.25 0.16
N LYS A 130 8.41 -22.02 -1.14
CA LYS A 130 7.97 -23.06 -2.10
C LYS A 130 9.06 -24.07 -2.47
N SER A 131 10.34 -23.72 -2.32
CA SER A 131 11.45 -24.57 -2.79
C SER A 131 11.62 -25.91 -2.04
N GLY A 132 10.81 -26.19 -1.01
CA GLY A 132 10.77 -27.47 -0.29
C GLY A 132 11.98 -27.76 0.63
N ASP A 133 13.16 -27.22 0.33
CA ASP A 133 14.39 -27.43 1.11
C ASP A 133 14.51 -26.44 2.28
N SER A 134 13.54 -26.53 3.19
CA SER A 134 13.37 -25.59 4.30
C SER A 134 14.61 -25.49 5.21
N SER A 135 15.45 -26.54 5.27
CA SER A 135 16.64 -26.57 6.12
C SER A 135 17.84 -25.81 5.53
N LYS A 136 18.06 -25.88 4.21
CA LYS A 136 19.14 -25.15 3.55
C LYS A 136 18.83 -23.67 3.37
N ASN A 137 17.56 -23.36 3.12
CA ASN A 137 17.14 -21.99 2.82
C ASN A 137 16.63 -21.23 4.06
N HIS A 138 16.60 -21.86 5.24
CA HIS A 138 16.10 -21.23 6.47
C HIS A 138 16.82 -19.92 6.80
N LYS A 139 18.15 -19.93 6.75
CA LYS A 139 18.95 -18.75 7.08
C LYS A 139 18.64 -17.60 6.12
N GLN A 140 18.64 -17.89 4.82
CA GLN A 140 18.32 -16.90 3.79
C GLN A 140 16.90 -16.35 3.93
N PHE A 141 15.93 -17.23 4.24
CA PHE A 141 14.55 -16.82 4.52
C PHE A 141 14.51 -15.85 5.71
N MET A 142 15.13 -16.21 6.83
CA MET A 142 15.12 -15.40 8.05
C MET A 142 15.87 -14.07 7.87
N ASP A 143 16.95 -14.03 7.09
CA ASP A 143 17.69 -12.81 6.78
C ASP A 143 16.81 -11.82 5.98
N ILE A 144 16.15 -12.30 4.92
CA ILE A 144 15.24 -11.47 4.11
C ILE A 144 14.02 -11.06 4.93
N PHE A 145 13.45 -11.98 5.72
CA PHE A 145 12.31 -11.71 6.60
C PHE A 145 12.64 -10.60 7.60
N GLY A 146 13.80 -10.65 8.26
CA GLY A 146 14.25 -9.63 9.20
C GLY A 146 14.40 -8.25 8.57
N ASP A 147 14.97 -8.17 7.36
CA ASP A 147 15.09 -6.91 6.62
C ASP A 147 13.72 -6.32 6.23
N VAL A 148 12.77 -7.17 5.81
CA VAL A 148 11.40 -6.74 5.47
C VAL A 148 10.67 -6.23 6.72
N VAL A 149 10.72 -6.98 7.83
CA VAL A 149 10.08 -6.59 9.10
C VAL A 149 10.64 -5.26 9.61
N GLY A 150 11.97 -5.09 9.63
CA GLY A 150 12.61 -3.86 10.11
C GLY A 150 12.28 -2.60 9.28
N ARG A 151 11.80 -2.78 8.06
CA ARG A 151 11.38 -1.69 7.16
C ARG A 151 9.88 -1.42 7.18
N LEU A 152 9.06 -2.45 7.38
CA LEU A 152 7.60 -2.34 7.40
C LEU A 152 7.08 -1.89 8.76
N ILE A 153 7.67 -2.39 9.85
CA ILE A 153 7.19 -2.11 11.19
C ILE A 153 8.12 -1.08 11.85
N PRO A 154 7.65 0.12 12.20
CA PRO A 154 8.39 1.01 13.08
C PRO A 154 8.79 0.22 14.34
N GLN A 155 10.05 0.28 14.77
CA GLN A 155 10.54 -0.48 15.93
C GLN A 155 9.72 -0.22 17.22
N ALA A 156 8.96 0.87 17.27
CA ALA A 156 8.04 1.21 18.36
C ALA A 156 6.72 0.42 18.37
N THR A 157 6.26 -0.14 17.24
CA THR A 157 4.97 -0.86 17.13
C THR A 157 5.13 -2.36 16.82
N ALA A 158 6.35 -2.87 16.66
CA ALA A 158 6.62 -4.28 16.38
C ALA A 158 5.93 -5.29 17.33
N PRO A 159 5.86 -5.06 18.65
CA PRO A 159 5.15 -5.97 19.55
C PRO A 159 3.62 -5.90 19.39
N LEU A 160 3.07 -4.71 19.11
CA LEU A 160 1.63 -4.50 18.96
C LEU A 160 1.12 -5.03 17.62
N ALA A 161 1.84 -4.75 16.53
CA ALA A 161 1.50 -5.24 15.20
C ALA A 161 1.59 -6.77 15.13
N VAL A 162 2.58 -7.40 15.78
CA VAL A 162 2.66 -8.86 15.86
C VAL A 162 1.45 -9.47 16.57
N GLU A 163 0.95 -8.79 17.61
CA GLU A 163 -0.19 -9.29 18.38
C GLU A 163 -1.54 -9.05 17.68
N GLU A 164 -1.73 -7.89 17.03
CA GLU A 164 -2.89 -7.64 16.16
C GLU A 164 -2.92 -8.59 14.95
N ILE A 165 -1.75 -8.86 14.36
CA ILE A 165 -1.63 -9.84 13.28
C ILE A 165 -1.98 -11.24 13.78
N ARG A 166 -1.58 -11.60 15.02
CA ARG A 166 -1.94 -12.88 15.63
C ARG A 166 -3.46 -13.00 15.83
N GLU A 167 -4.08 -11.98 16.41
CA GLU A 167 -5.55 -11.94 16.62
C GLU A 167 -6.34 -11.98 15.30
N ALA A 168 -5.89 -11.24 14.28
CA ALA A 168 -6.52 -11.25 12.96
C ALA A 168 -6.40 -12.62 12.27
N THR A 169 -5.27 -13.32 12.49
CA THR A 169 -5.03 -14.67 11.94
C THR A 169 -5.88 -15.72 12.65
N ASP A 170 -6.02 -15.62 13.97
CA ASP A 170 -6.87 -16.52 14.76
C ASP A 170 -8.35 -16.32 14.38
N THR A 171 -8.79 -15.07 14.20
CA THR A 171 -10.16 -14.76 13.74
C THR A 171 -10.42 -15.28 12.32
N ALA A 172 -9.47 -15.12 11.40
CA ALA A 172 -9.63 -15.61 10.03
C ALA A 172 -9.69 -17.14 9.95
N LYS A 173 -8.98 -17.86 10.83
CA LYS A 173 -9.09 -19.32 10.96
C LYS A 173 -10.47 -19.75 11.45
N ASP A 174 -11.02 -19.08 12.46
CA ASP A 174 -12.33 -19.41 13.01
C ASP A 174 -13.45 -19.27 11.97
N PHE A 175 -13.34 -18.33 11.03
CA PHE A 175 -14.28 -18.15 9.92
C PHE A 175 -14.15 -19.17 8.78
N ILE A 176 -13.04 -19.90 8.70
CA ILE A 176 -12.82 -20.95 7.69
C ILE A 176 -13.26 -22.32 8.21
N GLU A 177 -13.22 -22.51 9.53
CA GLU A 177 -13.59 -23.77 10.20
C GLU A 177 -15.06 -23.83 10.67
N SER A 178 -15.88 -22.81 10.39
CA SER A 178 -17.33 -22.75 10.67
C SER A 178 -18.19 -22.84 9.40
#